data_AF-A0A834VM06-F1
#
_entry.id   AF-A0A834VM06-F1
#
_cell.length_a   1.000
_cell.length_b   1.000
_cell.length_c   1.000
_cell.angle_alpha   90.00
_cell.angle_beta   90.00
_cell.angle_gamma   90.00
#
_symmetry.space_group_name_H-M   'P 1'
#
loop_
_entity.id
_entity.type
_entity.pdbx_description
1 polymer ?
#
loop_
_entity_poly.entity_id
_entity_poly.type
_entity_poly.pdbx_seq_one_letter_code
_entity_poly.pdbx_strand_id
1 'polypeptide(L)'
;MIRNFASDIAKKPVGKNWVDRFVKRHSIDLISHWATGLDRNRFKADNAFMYSLYFELIKRKIKQYNIDSRYIYNIDEKGFLISILRKMKHML
;
A
#
# COMPACT_ATOMS: atom_id res chain seq x y z
N MET A 1 -10.21 10.27 -10.78
CA MET A 1 -8.84 9.83 -11.13
C MET A 1 -8.80 9.15 -12.50
N ILE A 2 -9.44 7.98 -12.68
CA ILE A 2 -9.46 7.24 -13.97
C ILE A 2 -9.98 8.07 -15.14
N ARG A 3 -11.03 8.89 -14.94
CA ARG A 3 -11.57 9.80 -15.96
C ARG A 3 -10.54 10.83 -16.46
N ASN A 4 -9.65 11.28 -15.58
CA ASN A 4 -8.64 12.28 -15.94
C ASN A 4 -7.56 11.61 -16.80
N PHE A 5 -7.07 10.44 -16.37
CA PHE A 5 -6.14 9.64 -17.19
C PHE A 5 -6.71 9.29 -18.57
N ALA A 6 -7.98 8.90 -18.63
CA ALA A 6 -8.65 8.65 -19.92
C ALA A 6 -8.75 9.91 -20.79
N SER A 7 -8.95 11.09 -20.18
CA SER A 7 -8.98 12.35 -20.91
C SER A 7 -7.60 12.75 -21.41
N ASP A 8 -6.56 12.51 -20.62
CA ASP A 8 -5.17 12.79 -20.99
C ASP A 8 -4.71 11.90 -22.15
N ILE A 9 -5.00 10.59 -22.07
CA ILE A 9 -4.71 9.62 -23.14
C ILE A 9 -5.49 9.98 -24.42
N ALA A 10 -6.77 10.31 -24.28
CA ALA A 10 -7.61 10.69 -25.42
C ALA A 10 -7.33 12.11 -25.95
N LYS A 11 -6.48 12.88 -25.27
CA LYS A 11 -6.22 14.32 -25.50
C LYS A 11 -7.49 15.17 -25.60
N LYS A 12 -8.58 14.73 -24.97
CA LYS A 12 -9.89 15.39 -25.00
C LYS A 12 -10.69 15.02 -23.75
N PRO A 13 -11.57 15.91 -23.27
CA PRO A 13 -12.38 15.62 -22.09
C PRO A 13 -13.32 14.45 -22.38
N VAL A 14 -13.25 13.40 -21.55
CA VAL A 14 -14.22 12.31 -21.62
C VAL A 14 -15.48 12.64 -20.81
N GLY A 15 -16.64 12.18 -21.30
CA GLY A 15 -17.92 12.44 -20.65
C GLY A 15 -18.00 11.89 -19.22
N LYS A 16 -18.87 12.49 -18.39
CA LYS A 16 -19.03 12.14 -16.96
C LYS A 16 -19.22 10.62 -16.74
N ASN A 17 -20.03 9.99 -17.57
CA ASN A 17 -20.38 8.56 -17.48
C ASN A 17 -19.47 7.67 -18.37
N TRP A 18 -18.33 8.17 -18.82
CA TRP A 18 -17.43 7.40 -19.70
C TRP A 18 -16.81 6.21 -18.97
N VAL A 19 -16.38 6.40 -17.71
CA VAL A 19 -15.77 5.33 -16.91
C VAL A 19 -16.75 4.18 -16.70
N ASP A 20 -17.99 4.48 -16.31
CA ASP A 20 -19.02 3.45 -16.10
C ASP A 20 -19.36 2.69 -17.38
N ARG A 21 -19.44 3.40 -18.51
CA ARG A 21 -19.67 2.78 -19.83
C ARG A 21 -18.50 1.92 -20.28
N PHE A 22 -17.28 2.33 -19.97
CA PHE A 22 -16.06 1.58 -20.30
C PHE A 22 -16.00 0.28 -19.49
N VAL A 23 -16.19 0.37 -18.17
CA VAL A 23 -16.21 -0.80 -17.27
C VAL A 23 -17.33 -1.77 -17.67
N LYS A 24 -18.54 -1.26 -17.97
CA LYS A 24 -19.67 -2.10 -18.40
C LYS A 24 -19.42 -2.77 -19.75
N ARG A 25 -18.70 -2.12 -20.66
CA ARG A 25 -18.39 -2.67 -22.00
C ARG A 25 -17.34 -3.78 -21.94
N HIS A 26 -16.38 -3.67 -21.02
CA HIS A 26 -15.25 -4.60 -20.89
C HIS A 26 -15.33 -5.42 -19.61
N SER A 27 -16.52 -5.59 -19.02
CA SER A 27 -16.69 -6.23 -17.70
C SER A 27 -16.28 -7.70 -17.67
N ILE A 28 -16.25 -8.36 -18.83
CA ILE A 28 -15.82 -9.75 -18.98
C ILE A 28 -14.29 -9.85 -18.94
N ASP A 29 -13.59 -8.85 -19.50
CA ASP A 29 -12.12 -8.82 -19.58
C ASP A 29 -11.48 -8.08 -18.39
N LEU A 30 -12.24 -7.19 -17.74
CA LEU A 30 -11.80 -6.46 -16.54
C LEU A 30 -12.01 -7.32 -15.30
N ILE A 31 -11.00 -8.10 -14.94
CA ILE A 31 -10.92 -8.73 -13.62
C ILE A 31 -10.49 -7.66 -12.60
N SER A 32 -11.45 -6.99 -11.97
CA SER A 32 -11.15 -6.03 -10.90
C SER A 32 -10.81 -6.77 -9.60
N HIS A 33 -9.52 -6.96 -9.33
CA HIS A 33 -9.05 -7.44 -8.02
C HIS A 33 -8.90 -6.25 -7.07
N TRP A 34 -9.74 -6.21 -6.04
CA TRP A 34 -9.72 -5.17 -5.02
C TRP A 34 -8.72 -5.50 -3.91
N ALA A 35 -7.51 -4.94 -3.96
CA ALA A 35 -6.54 -4.96 -2.85
C ALA A 35 -6.90 -3.97 -1.72
N THR A 36 -8.16 -3.53 -1.65
CA THR A 36 -8.58 -2.29 -0.99
C THR A 36 -8.54 -2.33 0.53
N GLY A 37 -8.62 -3.53 1.13
CA GLY A 37 -8.68 -3.66 2.59
C GLY A 37 -7.33 -3.45 3.28
N LEU A 38 -6.29 -4.12 2.78
CA LEU A 38 -4.97 -4.09 3.41
C LEU A 38 -4.29 -2.74 3.18
N ASP A 39 -4.37 -2.23 1.96
CA ASP A 39 -3.68 -1.00 1.56
C ASP A 39 -4.29 0.25 2.22
N ARG A 40 -5.62 0.31 2.35
CA ARG A 40 -6.29 1.42 3.04
C ARG A 40 -5.96 1.46 4.54
N ASN A 41 -5.85 0.31 5.18
CA ASN A 41 -5.46 0.24 6.59
C ASN A 41 -4.00 0.62 6.77
N ARG A 42 -3.11 0.21 5.86
CA ARG A 42 -1.70 0.64 5.85
C ARG A 42 -1.58 2.14 5.64
N PHE A 43 -2.29 2.70 4.67
CA PHE A 43 -2.33 4.14 4.42
C PHE A 43 -2.87 4.93 5.61
N LYS A 44 -3.88 4.41 6.32
CA LYS A 44 -4.36 5.01 7.58
C LYS A 44 -3.35 4.91 8.72
N ALA A 45 -2.57 3.84 8.76
CA ALA A 45 -1.51 3.63 9.76
C ALA A 45 -0.22 4.40 9.41
N ASP A 46 -0.11 4.91 8.19
CA ASP A 46 1.03 5.68 7.67
C ASP A 46 0.97 7.12 8.21
N ASN A 47 1.43 7.30 9.44
CA ASN A 47 1.45 8.59 10.12
C ASN A 47 2.89 9.01 10.43
N ALA A 48 3.34 10.07 9.75
CA ALA A 48 4.68 10.66 9.92
C ALA A 48 5.01 11.02 11.38
N PHE A 49 4.03 11.46 12.16
CA PHE A 49 4.21 11.77 13.57
C PHE A 49 4.56 10.51 14.38
N MET A 50 3.88 9.40 14.12
CA MET A 50 4.12 8.13 14.81
C MET A 50 5.50 7.56 14.49
N TYR A 51 5.95 7.68 13.23
CA TYR A 51 7.33 7.31 12.85
C TYR A 51 8.36 8.18 13.57
N SER A 52 8.12 9.48 13.65
CA SER A 52 9.02 10.41 14.32
C SER A 52 9.18 10.04 15.80
N LEU A 53 8.06 9.78 16.49
CA LEU A 53 8.05 9.36 17.88
C LEU A 53 8.76 8.00 18.09
N TYR A 54 8.51 7.03 17.20
CA TYR A 54 9.16 5.72 17.23
C TYR A 54 10.69 5.84 17.12
N PHE A 55 11.19 6.60 16.15
CA PHE A 55 12.64 6.78 15.97
C PHE A 55 13.27 7.58 17.10
N GLU A 56 12.56 8.55 17.69
CA GLU A 56 13.04 9.26 18.88
C GLU A 56 13.21 8.31 20.07
N LEU A 57 12.23 7.44 20.32
CA LEU A 57 12.31 6.44 21.39
C LEU A 57 13.48 5.48 21.18
N ILE A 58 13.70 5.01 19.95
CA ILE A 58 14.85 4.15 19.62
C ILE A 58 16.17 4.88 19.90
N LYS A 59 16.32 6.12 19.43
CA LYS A 59 17.54 6.92 19.67
C LYS A 59 17.82 7.07 21.17
N ARG A 60 16.79 7.32 21.97
CA ARG A 60 16.90 7.41 23.44
C ARG A 60 17.37 6.10 24.06
N LYS A 61 16.85 4.95 23.59
CA LYS A 61 17.24 3.63 24.10
C LYS A 61 18.65 3.23 23.71
N ILE A 62 19.05 3.49 22.46
CA ILE A 62 20.43 3.28 22.00
C ILE A 62 21.41 4.07 22.89
N LYS A 63 21.10 5.35 23.16
CA LYS A 63 21.91 6.19 24.04
C LYS A 63 21.90 5.70 25.50
N GLN A 64 20.73 5.30 26.02
CA GLN A 64 20.59 4.82 27.41
C GLN A 64 21.46 3.60 27.69
N TYR A 65 21.50 2.65 26.76
CA TYR A 65 22.23 1.38 26.93
C TYR A 65 23.60 1.37 26.24
N ASN A 66 24.03 2.51 25.67
CA ASN A 66 25.27 2.63 24.91
C ASN A 66 25.44 1.54 23.85
N ILE A 67 24.36 1.27 23.10
CA ILE A 67 24.33 0.20 22.09
C ILE A 67 25.21 0.62 20.91
N ASP A 68 26.25 -0.16 20.63
CA ASP A 68 27.07 0.02 19.44
C ASP A 68 26.26 -0.32 18.19
N SER A 69 26.43 0.47 17.13
CA SER A 69 25.87 0.23 15.80
C SER A 69 26.05 -1.19 15.28
N ARG A 70 27.14 -1.87 15.65
CA ARG A 70 27.44 -3.25 15.25
C ARG A 70 26.47 -4.29 15.82
N TYR A 71 25.74 -3.95 16.89
CA TYR A 71 24.73 -4.82 17.50
C TYR A 71 23.30 -4.51 17.06
N ILE A 72 23.12 -3.60 16.09
CA ILE A 72 21.82 -3.26 15.54
C ILE A 72 21.58 -4.13 14.30
N TYR A 73 20.72 -5.14 14.46
CA TYR A 73 20.35 -6.05 13.38
C TYR A 73 18.96 -5.70 12.85
N ASN A 74 18.82 -5.65 11.53
CA ASN A 74 17.50 -5.55 10.91
C ASN A 74 16.84 -6.93 10.88
N ILE A 75 15.62 -7.03 11.38
CA ILE A 75 14.80 -8.24 11.24
C ILE A 75 13.81 -7.98 10.12
N ASP A 76 14.12 -8.45 8.90
CA ASP A 76 13.19 -8.37 7.77
C ASP A 76 12.41 -9.68 7.60
N GLU A 77 11.39 -9.86 8.43
CA GLU A 77 10.43 -10.98 8.30
C GLU A 77 9.30 -10.70 7.29
N LYS A 78 9.37 -9.60 6.52
CA LYS A 78 8.29 -9.25 5.59
C LYS A 78 8.00 -10.38 4.61
N GLY A 79 9.01 -11.07 4.10
CA GLY A 79 8.83 -12.24 3.23
C GLY A 79 8.14 -13.43 3.92
N PHE A 80 8.45 -13.67 5.20
CA PHE A 80 7.85 -14.74 6.00
C PHE A 80 6.38 -14.45 6.32
N LEU A 81 6.08 -13.25 6.80
CA LEU A 81 4.70 -12.79 7.04
C LEU A 81 3.87 -12.79 5.75
N ILE A 82 4.43 -12.36 4.62
CA ILE A 82 3.76 -12.47 3.31
C ILE A 82 3.48 -13.93 2.96
N SER A 83 4.43 -14.86 3.20
CA SER A 83 4.24 -16.29 2.93
C SER A 83 3.14 -16.94 3.78
N ILE A 84 3.00 -16.50 5.03
CA ILE A 84 1.92 -16.93 5.95
C ILE A 84 0.58 -16.34 5.50
N LEU A 85 0.55 -15.04 5.16
CA LEU A 85 -0.65 -14.38 4.66
C LEU A 85 -1.13 -14.96 3.32
N ARG A 86 -0.21 -15.38 2.44
CA ARG A 86 -0.52 -16.05 1.16
C ARG A 86 -1.19 -17.42 1.33
N LYS A 87 -1.10 -18.05 2.50
CA LYS A 87 -1.80 -19.30 2.83
C LYS A 87 -3.27 -19.08 3.27
N MET A 88 -3.71 -17.84 3.52
CA MET A 88 -5.12 -17.54 3.77
C MET A 88 -5.89 -17.34 2.44
N LYS A 89 -6.25 -18.49 1.83
CA LYS A 89 -7.28 -18.75 0.79
C LYS A 89 -7.44 -17.71 -0.34
N HIS A 90 -6.91 -18.07 -1.52
CA HIS A 90 -7.37 -17.57 -2.82
C HIS A 90 -8.50 -18.48 -3.35
N MET A 91 -9.53 -17.90 -3.98
CA MET A 91 -10.32 -18.57 -5.02
C MET A 91 -10.06 -17.81 -6.32
N LEU A 92 -9.78 -18.56 -7.40
CA LEU A 92 -9.37 -18.12 -8.74
C LEU A 92 -10.23 -16.99 -9.31
#